data_AF-A0A1G0ZUY3-F1
#
_entry.id   AF-A0A1G0ZUY3-F1
#
_cell.length_a   1.000
_cell.length_b   1.000
_cell.length_c   1.000
_cell.angle_alpha   90.00
_cell.angle_beta   90.00
_cell.angle_gamma   90.00
#
_symmetry.space_group_name_H-M   'P 1'
#
loop_
_entity.id
_entity.type
_entity.pdbx_description
1 polymer ?
#
loop_
_entity_poly.entity_id
_entity_poly.type
_entity_poly.pdbx_seq_one_letter_code
_entity_poly.pdbx_strand_id
1 'polypeptide(L)'
;MIGNWELNGLDEADLHYALADANADAARRLTQDMLDGTYPTAWSHATVLMSLVHHSVELFLKYAIARAGRPVPRHHYIRDLLHKYLAAFPSDDFAFEPPYIVHFMGLSAQEVSEALQDEESDRNQTDQMLRYHTDRNGSPWMNPHGFLAREFLVDTTTLHGRMNELRNKIEETFNKPHHTA
;
A
#
# COMPACT_ATOMS: atom_id res chain seq x y z
N MET A 1 6.96 -28.23 -2.25
CA MET A 1 7.33 -27.67 -0.93
C MET A 1 7.72 -26.23 -1.18
N ILE A 2 7.15 -25.29 -0.43
CA ILE A 2 7.43 -23.85 -0.53
C ILE A 2 8.31 -23.48 0.67
N GLY A 3 9.29 -22.60 0.51
CA GLY A 3 10.21 -22.26 1.60
C GLY A 3 11.00 -20.98 1.37
N ASN A 4 11.45 -20.35 2.46
CA ASN A 4 12.11 -19.05 2.40
C ASN A 4 13.42 -19.02 1.58
N TRP A 5 14.01 -20.18 1.26
CA TRP A 5 15.17 -20.28 0.37
C TRP A 5 14.87 -19.78 -1.05
N GLU A 6 13.60 -19.69 -1.46
CA GLU A 6 13.18 -19.09 -2.73
C GLU A 6 13.52 -17.59 -2.82
N LEU A 7 13.76 -16.95 -1.66
CA LEU A 7 14.14 -15.55 -1.55
C LEU A 7 15.66 -15.33 -1.42
N ASN A 8 16.45 -16.41 -1.40
CA ASN A 8 17.90 -16.30 -1.23
C ASN A 8 18.54 -15.55 -2.42
N GLY A 9 19.35 -14.55 -2.09
CA GLY A 9 20.08 -13.75 -3.09
C GLY A 9 19.32 -12.54 -3.61
N LEU A 10 18.05 -12.36 -3.22
CA LEU A 10 17.34 -11.11 -3.43
C LEU A 10 17.87 -10.02 -2.50
N ASP A 11 17.96 -8.80 -2.99
CA ASP A 11 18.28 -7.63 -2.17
C ASP A 11 17.04 -7.08 -1.45
N GLU A 12 17.24 -6.06 -0.60
CA GLU A 12 16.16 -5.46 0.20
C GLU A 12 14.99 -4.96 -0.65
N ALA A 13 15.27 -4.37 -1.81
CA ALA A 13 14.24 -3.86 -2.69
C ALA A 13 13.41 -5.01 -3.29
N ASP A 14 14.06 -6.03 -3.83
CA ASP A 14 13.35 -7.19 -4.39
C ASP A 14 12.52 -7.92 -3.35
N LEU A 15 13.02 -8.03 -2.11
CA LEU A 15 12.27 -8.60 -0.99
C LEU A 15 10.99 -7.81 -0.69
N HIS A 16 11.07 -6.47 -0.65
CA HIS A 16 9.90 -5.62 -0.47
C HIS A 16 8.89 -5.80 -1.60
N TYR A 17 9.34 -5.78 -2.86
CA TYR A 17 8.43 -5.90 -3.99
C TYR A 17 7.78 -7.29 -4.08
N ALA A 18 8.53 -8.37 -3.85
CA ALA A 18 7.99 -9.72 -3.86
C ALA A 18 6.81 -9.88 -2.87
N LEU A 19 6.95 -9.29 -1.68
CA LEU A 19 5.88 -9.32 -0.69
C LEU A 19 4.76 -8.33 -1.02
N ALA A 20 5.06 -7.17 -1.63
CA ALA A 20 4.04 -6.23 -2.11
C ALA A 20 3.12 -6.91 -3.13
N ASP A 21 3.71 -7.53 -4.16
CA ASP A 21 2.99 -8.25 -5.22
C ASP A 21 2.11 -9.36 -4.65
N ALA A 22 2.64 -10.17 -3.73
CA ALA A 22 1.89 -11.24 -3.09
C ALA A 22 0.68 -10.73 -2.29
N ASN A 23 0.81 -9.60 -1.58
CA ASN A 23 -0.30 -9.01 -0.84
C ASN A 23 -1.39 -8.46 -1.78
N ALA A 24 -1.02 -7.77 -2.86
CA ALA A 24 -1.97 -7.28 -3.85
C ALA A 24 -2.72 -8.43 -4.56
N ASP A 25 -2.00 -9.48 -4.98
CA ASP A 25 -2.60 -10.63 -5.63
C ASP A 25 -3.55 -11.38 -4.68
N ALA A 26 -3.16 -11.56 -3.42
CA ALA A 26 -4.02 -12.16 -2.40
C ALA A 26 -5.30 -11.36 -2.17
N ALA A 27 -5.19 -10.03 -1.99
CA ALA A 27 -6.35 -9.17 -1.81
C ALA A 27 -7.31 -9.24 -3.02
N ARG A 28 -6.77 -9.21 -4.24
CA ARG A 28 -7.55 -9.32 -5.47
C ARG A 28 -8.31 -10.65 -5.56
N ARG A 29 -7.61 -11.76 -5.32
CA ARG A 29 -8.22 -13.11 -5.36
C ARG A 29 -9.30 -13.29 -4.31
N LEU A 30 -9.02 -12.94 -3.06
CA LEU A 30 -9.98 -13.08 -1.97
C LEU A 30 -11.20 -12.16 -2.13
N THR A 31 -11.02 -10.98 -2.74
CA THR A 31 -12.15 -10.10 -3.08
C THR A 31 -13.00 -10.71 -4.20
N GLN A 32 -12.38 -11.30 -5.22
CA GLN A 32 -13.09 -12.04 -6.27
C GLN A 32 -13.86 -13.22 -5.67
N ASP A 33 -13.22 -14.01 -4.81
CA ASP A 33 -13.87 -15.12 -4.10
C ASP A 33 -15.05 -14.65 -3.24
N MET A 34 -14.97 -13.46 -2.64
CA MET A 34 -16.07 -12.83 -1.89
C MET A 34 -17.27 -12.52 -2.80
N LEU A 35 -17.00 -12.00 -4.01
CA LEU A 35 -18.05 -11.70 -4.99
C LEU A 35 -18.66 -12.98 -5.58
N ASP A 36 -17.87 -14.03 -5.72
CA ASP A 36 -18.30 -15.34 -6.22
C ASP A 36 -18.98 -16.18 -5.13
N GLY A 37 -19.02 -15.70 -3.88
CA GLY A 37 -19.66 -16.36 -2.75
C GLY A 37 -18.86 -17.55 -2.19
N THR A 38 -17.59 -17.68 -2.55
CA THR A 38 -16.68 -18.71 -2.04
C THR A 38 -15.82 -18.22 -0.86
N TYR A 39 -15.88 -16.92 -0.55
CA TYR A 39 -15.30 -16.29 0.63
C TYR A 39 -16.35 -15.49 1.40
N PRO A 40 -16.36 -15.49 2.76
CA PRO A 40 -17.43 -14.84 3.52
C PRO A 40 -17.50 -13.32 3.36
N THR A 41 -18.72 -12.81 3.14
CA THR A 41 -19.01 -11.37 3.13
C THR A 41 -19.27 -10.87 4.56
N ALA A 42 -18.21 -10.55 5.28
CA ALA A 42 -18.27 -10.01 6.65
C ALA A 42 -17.22 -8.92 6.87
N TRP A 43 -17.48 -8.01 7.82
CA TRP A 43 -16.59 -6.88 8.10
C TRP A 43 -15.16 -7.31 8.40
N SER A 44 -14.96 -8.32 9.25
CA SER A 44 -13.61 -8.82 9.57
C SER A 44 -12.85 -9.33 8.33
N HIS A 45 -13.56 -9.86 7.34
CA HIS A 45 -12.94 -10.31 6.09
C HIS A 45 -12.59 -9.11 5.21
N ALA A 46 -13.47 -8.10 5.12
CA ALA A 46 -13.17 -6.82 4.48
C ALA A 46 -11.96 -6.11 5.10
N THR A 47 -11.86 -6.09 6.44
CA THR A 47 -10.72 -5.54 7.18
C THR A 47 -9.41 -6.22 6.77
N VAL A 48 -9.39 -7.55 6.67
CA VAL A 48 -8.21 -8.29 6.18
C VAL A 48 -7.86 -7.89 4.75
N LEU A 49 -8.83 -7.79 3.84
CA LEU A 49 -8.58 -7.38 2.46
C LEU A 49 -7.96 -5.97 2.38
N MET A 50 -8.51 -5.02 3.12
CA MET A 50 -7.96 -3.65 3.20
C MET A 50 -6.55 -3.64 3.80
N SER A 51 -6.28 -4.46 4.81
CA SER A 51 -4.94 -4.61 5.40
C SER A 51 -3.91 -5.14 4.40
N LEU A 52 -4.27 -6.14 3.59
CA LEU A 52 -3.39 -6.67 2.54
C LEU A 52 -3.04 -5.57 1.53
N VAL A 53 -4.02 -4.81 1.05
CA VAL A 53 -3.75 -3.72 0.08
C VAL A 53 -2.90 -2.61 0.70
N HIS A 54 -3.22 -2.19 1.93
CA HIS A 54 -2.43 -1.18 2.64
C HIS A 54 -0.97 -1.63 2.78
N HIS A 55 -0.73 -2.89 3.15
CA HIS A 55 0.62 -3.44 3.29
C HIS A 55 1.32 -3.56 1.93
N SER A 56 0.59 -3.92 0.87
CA SER A 56 1.13 -3.93 -0.49
C SER A 56 1.63 -2.55 -0.90
N VAL A 57 0.85 -1.49 -0.67
CA VAL A 57 1.24 -0.11 -0.99
C VAL A 57 2.48 0.30 -0.20
N GLU A 58 2.49 0.03 1.10
CA GLU A 58 3.63 0.33 1.99
C GLU A 58 4.93 -0.31 1.45
N LEU A 59 4.88 -1.60 1.16
CA LEU A 59 6.04 -2.36 0.67
C LEU A 59 6.47 -1.92 -0.73
N PHE A 60 5.54 -1.61 -1.62
CA PHE A 60 5.85 -1.07 -2.94
C PHE A 60 6.60 0.26 -2.85
N LEU A 61 6.16 1.17 -1.98
CA LEU A 61 6.84 2.44 -1.74
C LEU A 61 8.26 2.21 -1.19
N LYS A 62 8.41 1.26 -0.25
CA LYS A 62 9.73 0.88 0.28
C LYS A 62 10.65 0.29 -0.79
N TYR A 63 10.12 -0.57 -1.66
CA TYR A 63 10.84 -1.08 -2.83
C TYR A 63 11.38 0.07 -3.70
N ALA A 64 10.52 1.00 -4.09
CA ALA A 64 10.90 2.09 -4.98
C ALA A 64 11.94 3.02 -4.34
N ILE A 65 11.79 3.34 -3.05
CA ILE A 65 12.76 4.13 -2.28
C ILE A 65 14.12 3.40 -2.23
N ALA A 66 14.11 2.09 -1.95
CA ALA A 66 15.32 1.26 -1.90
C ALA A 66 16.03 1.22 -3.27
N ARG A 67 15.27 1.03 -4.37
CA ARG A 67 15.82 1.04 -5.75
C ARG A 67 16.44 2.38 -6.12
N ALA A 68 15.88 3.48 -5.65
CA ALA A 68 16.45 4.81 -5.82
C ALA A 68 17.75 5.03 -5.01
N GLY A 69 18.26 4.02 -4.30
CA GLY A 69 19.44 4.11 -3.45
C GLY A 69 19.24 4.99 -2.22
N ARG A 70 17.98 5.23 -1.81
CA ARG A 70 17.65 6.08 -0.67
C ARG A 70 17.43 5.24 0.59
N PRO A 71 17.72 5.80 1.78
CA PRO A 71 17.44 5.10 3.03
C PRO A 71 15.95 4.77 3.18
N VAL A 72 15.64 3.48 3.35
CA VAL A 72 14.26 3.00 3.53
C VAL A 72 13.79 3.32 4.96
N PRO A 73 12.67 4.04 5.13
CA PRO A 73 12.12 4.29 6.46
C PRO A 73 11.67 3.00 7.14
N ARG A 74 11.90 2.92 8.46
CA ARG A 74 11.53 1.74 9.27
C ARG A 74 10.08 1.75 9.77
N HIS A 75 9.34 2.85 9.58
CA HIS A 75 7.93 2.94 9.94
C HIS A 75 7.02 2.50 8.78
N HIS A 76 5.72 2.46 9.06
CA HIS A 76 4.67 2.02 8.13
C HIS A 76 3.82 3.18 7.59
N TYR A 77 4.12 4.42 7.98
CA TYR A 77 3.32 5.59 7.62
C TYR A 77 3.36 5.91 6.12
N ILE A 78 2.26 5.61 5.42
CA ILE A 78 2.17 5.69 3.96
C ILE A 78 2.39 7.11 3.43
N ARG A 79 1.88 8.16 4.06
CA ARG A 79 2.05 9.53 3.53
C ARG A 79 3.51 9.97 3.47
N ASP A 80 4.31 9.64 4.49
CA ASP A 80 5.75 9.92 4.48
C ASP A 80 6.48 9.06 3.44
N LEU A 81 6.12 7.78 3.32
CA LEU A 81 6.67 6.91 2.28
C LEU A 81 6.34 7.43 0.87
N LEU A 82 5.10 7.90 0.64
CA LEU A 82 4.67 8.47 -0.63
C LEU A 82 5.42 9.78 -0.92
N HIS A 83 5.59 10.66 0.06
CA HIS A 83 6.40 11.87 -0.09
C HIS A 83 7.83 11.52 -0.54
N LYS A 84 8.47 10.55 0.12
CA LYS A 84 9.83 10.11 -0.21
C LYS A 84 9.92 9.48 -1.60
N TYR A 85 8.90 8.72 -2.00
CA TYR A 85 8.75 8.17 -3.34
C TYR A 85 8.66 9.29 -4.39
N LEU A 86 7.76 10.27 -4.21
CA LEU A 86 7.60 11.38 -5.15
C LEU A 86 8.86 12.25 -5.24
N ALA A 87 9.57 12.42 -4.12
CA ALA A 87 10.87 13.09 -4.12
C ALA A 87 11.97 12.28 -4.85
N ALA A 88 11.84 10.96 -4.96
CA ALA A 88 12.74 10.09 -5.70
C ALA A 88 12.39 9.99 -7.19
N PHE A 89 11.10 10.10 -7.51
CA PHE A 89 10.55 9.96 -8.85
C PHE A 89 9.60 11.11 -9.18
N PRO A 90 10.11 12.33 -9.45
CA PRO A 90 9.28 13.51 -9.63
C PRO A 90 8.62 13.61 -11.02
N SER A 91 8.97 12.74 -11.97
CA SER A 91 8.38 12.76 -13.31
C SER A 91 6.96 12.16 -13.29
N ASP A 92 6.05 12.74 -14.07
CA ASP A 92 4.68 12.26 -14.27
C ASP A 92 4.63 10.79 -14.76
N ASP A 93 5.70 10.31 -15.42
CA ASP A 93 5.81 8.90 -15.83
C ASP A 93 5.73 7.92 -14.65
N PHE A 94 6.15 8.39 -13.47
CA PHE A 94 6.16 7.67 -12.20
C PHE A 94 5.04 8.12 -11.26
N ALA A 95 4.06 8.89 -11.73
CA ALA A 95 2.91 9.29 -10.93
C ALA A 95 2.26 8.05 -10.29
N PHE A 96 2.10 8.10 -8.97
CA PHE A 96 1.53 7.03 -8.19
C PHE A 96 0.56 7.63 -7.17
N GLU A 97 -0.71 7.32 -7.35
CA GLU A 97 -1.77 7.69 -6.42
C GLU A 97 -2.27 6.39 -5.78
N PRO A 98 -1.74 6.01 -4.61
CA PRO A 98 -2.17 4.79 -3.96
C PRO A 98 -3.62 4.95 -3.49
N PRO A 99 -4.49 3.96 -3.75
CA PRO A 99 -5.82 3.96 -3.19
C PRO A 99 -5.75 3.75 -1.68
N TYR A 100 -6.82 4.12 -0.99
CA TYR A 100 -6.99 3.86 0.45
C TYR A 100 -6.07 4.64 1.39
N ILE A 101 -5.47 5.75 0.92
CA ILE A 101 -5.10 6.84 1.82
C ILE A 101 -6.39 7.53 2.29
N VAL A 102 -6.48 7.91 3.56
CA VAL A 102 -7.66 8.61 4.09
C VAL A 102 -7.91 9.88 3.27
N HIS A 103 -9.09 9.94 2.64
CA HIS A 103 -9.59 11.12 1.95
C HIS A 103 -10.66 11.79 2.81
N PHE A 104 -10.46 13.07 3.12
CA PHE A 104 -11.40 13.87 3.89
C PHE A 104 -12.41 14.53 2.95
N MET A 105 -13.57 13.89 2.77
CA MET A 105 -14.64 14.41 1.91
C MET A 105 -15.56 15.35 2.69
N GLY A 106 -15.94 16.48 2.08
CA GLY A 106 -16.88 17.43 2.66
C GLY A 106 -16.32 18.32 3.78
N LEU A 107 -15.03 18.19 4.09
CA LEU A 107 -14.32 19.09 5.00
C LEU A 107 -13.79 20.31 4.24
N SER A 108 -13.77 21.46 4.91
CA SER A 108 -13.06 22.66 4.45
C SER A 108 -11.55 22.43 4.47
N ALA A 109 -10.80 23.25 3.73
CA ALA A 109 -9.32 23.14 3.69
C ALA A 109 -8.68 23.22 5.09
N GLN A 110 -9.26 24.01 6.00
CA GLN A 110 -8.80 24.12 7.38
C GLN A 110 -9.05 22.83 8.16
N GLU A 111 -10.25 22.26 8.06
CA GLU A 111 -10.59 20.99 8.72
C GLU A 111 -9.78 19.81 8.17
N VAL A 112 -9.47 19.81 6.86
CA VAL A 112 -8.54 18.84 6.27
C VAL A 112 -7.14 19.00 6.86
N SER A 113 -6.66 20.23 7.00
CA SER A 113 -5.35 20.51 7.60
C SER A 113 -5.28 20.03 9.05
N GLU A 114 -6.33 20.25 9.84
CA GLU A 114 -6.43 19.77 11.22
C GLU A 114 -6.46 18.24 11.28
N ALA A 115 -7.28 17.60 10.45
CA ALA A 115 -7.37 16.14 10.42
C ALA A 115 -6.07 15.47 9.97
N LEU A 116 -5.30 16.10 9.06
CA LEU A 116 -3.96 15.64 8.68
C LEU A 116 -2.95 15.80 9.82
N GLN A 117 -3.03 16.87 10.60
CA GLN A 117 -2.20 17.04 11.80
C GLN A 117 -2.51 15.98 12.86
N ASP A 118 -3.79 15.67 13.06
CA ASP A 118 -4.22 14.60 13.97
C ASP A 118 -3.71 13.23 13.50
N GLU A 119 -3.83 12.91 12.20
CA GLU A 119 -3.28 11.69 11.60
C GLU A 119 -1.74 11.62 11.77
N GLU A 120 -1.04 12.73 11.59
CA GLU A 120 0.41 12.80 11.80
C GLU A 120 0.81 12.64 13.28
N SER A 121 -0.06 13.01 14.21
CA SER A 121 0.18 12.85 15.65
C SER A 121 0.07 11.38 16.11
N ASP A 122 -0.78 10.59 15.44
CA ASP A 122 -0.85 9.13 15.60
C ASP A 122 -0.73 8.40 14.26
N ARG A 123 0.49 8.42 13.70
CA ARG A 123 0.84 7.77 12.42
C ARG A 123 0.52 6.28 12.33
N ASN A 124 0.23 5.64 13.46
CA ASN A 124 -0.12 4.23 13.50
C ASN A 124 -1.63 4.00 13.44
N GLN A 125 -2.47 5.02 13.64
CA GLN A 125 -3.90 4.84 13.79
C GLN A 125 -4.52 4.10 12.60
N THR A 126 -4.23 4.54 11.37
CA THR A 126 -4.74 3.88 10.15
C THR A 126 -4.27 2.42 10.03
N ASP A 127 -3.00 2.15 10.30
CA ASP A 127 -2.47 0.78 10.31
C ASP A 127 -3.18 -0.10 11.36
N GLN A 128 -3.46 0.45 12.55
CA GLN A 128 -4.18 -0.25 13.60
C GLN A 128 -5.66 -0.48 13.24
N MET A 129 -6.32 0.50 12.64
CA MET A 129 -7.72 0.41 12.17
C MET A 129 -7.93 -0.72 11.17
N LEU A 130 -6.92 -0.99 10.34
CA LEU A 130 -6.97 -2.06 9.35
C LEU A 130 -6.59 -3.43 9.91
N ARG A 131 -6.06 -3.52 11.14
CA ARG A 131 -5.62 -4.79 11.75
C ARG A 131 -6.50 -5.26 12.90
N TYR A 132 -7.12 -4.32 13.61
CA TYR A 132 -7.84 -4.60 14.85
C TYR A 132 -9.26 -4.02 14.78
N HIS A 133 -10.20 -4.64 15.51
CA HIS A 133 -11.58 -4.13 15.62
C HIS A 133 -11.71 -3.01 16.67
N THR A 134 -10.67 -2.77 17.45
CA THR A 134 -10.62 -1.79 18.54
C THR A 134 -9.28 -1.06 18.52
N ASP A 135 -9.26 0.13 19.12
CA ASP A 135 -8.05 0.87 19.40
C ASP A 135 -7.17 0.18 20.45
N ARG A 136 -6.03 0.81 20.76
CA ARG A 136 -5.05 0.31 21.76
C ARG A 136 -5.61 0.26 23.19
N ASN A 137 -6.68 1.00 23.47
CA ASN A 137 -7.36 1.01 24.76
C ASN A 137 -8.52 -0.01 24.81
N GLY A 138 -8.77 -0.75 23.73
CA GLY A 138 -9.91 -1.67 23.61
C GLY A 138 -11.23 -0.98 23.28
N SER A 139 -11.20 0.31 22.95
CA SER A 139 -12.39 1.06 22.52
C SER A 139 -12.70 0.76 21.05
N PRO A 140 -13.98 0.67 20.65
CA PRO A 140 -14.35 0.57 19.24
C PRO A 140 -13.83 1.78 18.44
N TRP A 141 -13.50 1.55 17.17
CA TRP A 141 -13.19 2.65 16.27
C TRP A 141 -14.39 3.59 16.11
N MET A 142 -14.10 4.89 16.06
CA MET A 142 -15.11 5.91 15.84
C MET A 142 -15.55 5.90 14.36
N ASN A 143 -16.82 6.27 14.14
CA ASN A 143 -17.49 6.38 12.85
C ASN A 143 -17.86 5.04 12.17
N PRO A 144 -18.97 5.00 11.41
CA PRO A 144 -19.31 3.83 10.61
C PRO A 144 -18.30 3.68 9.46
N HIS A 145 -17.82 2.45 9.26
CA HIS A 145 -16.96 2.10 8.13
C HIS A 145 -17.73 1.21 7.16
N GLY A 146 -17.44 1.34 5.87
CA GLY A 146 -18.09 0.59 4.80
C GLY A 146 -17.07 -0.06 3.90
N PHE A 147 -17.46 -1.16 3.25
CA PHE A 147 -16.65 -1.86 2.27
C PHE A 147 -17.53 -2.25 1.09
N LEU A 148 -17.09 -1.89 -0.11
CA LEU A 148 -17.79 -2.18 -1.36
C LEU A 148 -16.91 -3.11 -2.20
N ALA A 149 -17.22 -4.41 -2.17
CA ALA A 149 -16.32 -5.45 -2.71
C ALA A 149 -16.04 -5.31 -4.21
N ARG A 150 -17.03 -4.87 -5.00
CA ARG A 150 -16.88 -4.73 -6.45
C ARG A 150 -15.92 -3.59 -6.80
N GLU A 151 -16.12 -2.44 -6.18
CA GLU A 151 -15.29 -1.25 -6.30
C GLU A 151 -13.88 -1.55 -5.80
N PHE A 152 -13.77 -2.20 -4.64
CA PHE A 152 -12.48 -2.62 -4.09
C PHE A 152 -11.70 -3.55 -5.02
N LEU A 153 -12.38 -4.47 -5.70
CA LEU A 153 -11.74 -5.35 -6.69
C LEU A 153 -11.20 -4.56 -7.89
N VAL A 154 -11.97 -3.59 -8.41
CA VAL A 154 -11.56 -2.73 -9.54
C VAL A 154 -10.33 -1.92 -9.16
N ASP A 155 -10.36 -1.26 -8.03
CA ASP A 155 -9.27 -0.45 -7.50
C ASP A 155 -8.01 -1.29 -7.24
N THR A 156 -8.15 -2.44 -6.57
CA THR A 156 -7.02 -3.34 -6.27
C THR A 156 -6.41 -3.92 -7.54
N THR A 157 -7.22 -4.26 -8.54
CA THR A 157 -6.73 -4.73 -9.85
C THR A 157 -5.96 -3.63 -10.57
N THR A 158 -6.48 -2.40 -10.53
CA THR A 158 -5.85 -1.23 -11.15
C THR A 158 -4.52 -0.89 -10.46
N LEU A 159 -4.51 -0.89 -9.12
CA LEU A 159 -3.31 -0.71 -8.31
C LEU A 159 -2.25 -1.76 -8.62
N HIS A 160 -2.64 -3.03 -8.68
CA HIS A 160 -1.71 -4.13 -8.98
C HIS A 160 -1.06 -3.96 -10.36
N GLY A 161 -1.85 -3.66 -11.39
CA GLY A 161 -1.34 -3.32 -12.71
C GLY A 161 -0.38 -2.14 -12.67
N ARG A 162 -0.75 -1.06 -11.97
CA ARG A 162 0.06 0.15 -11.87
C ARG A 162 1.40 -0.08 -11.15
N MET A 163 1.42 -0.86 -10.08
CA MET A 163 2.67 -1.21 -9.38
C MET A 163 3.61 -2.00 -10.29
N ASN A 164 3.08 -2.91 -11.11
CA ASN A 164 3.87 -3.69 -12.06
C ASN A 164 4.45 -2.81 -13.17
N GLU A 165 3.65 -1.90 -13.74
CA GLU A 165 4.13 -0.92 -14.71
C GLU A 165 5.25 -0.03 -14.12
N LEU A 166 5.02 0.52 -12.93
CA LEU A 166 5.99 1.38 -12.26
C LEU A 166 7.28 0.64 -11.93
N ARG A 167 7.19 -0.60 -11.44
CA ARG A 167 8.38 -1.44 -11.24
C ARG A 167 9.17 -1.55 -12.53
N ASN A 168 8.55 -1.92 -13.64
CA ASN A 168 9.27 -2.09 -14.91
C ASN A 168 10.00 -0.80 -15.31
N LYS A 169 9.34 0.36 -15.19
CA LYS A 169 9.96 1.66 -15.46
C LYS A 169 11.12 1.99 -14.52
N ILE A 170 10.97 1.68 -13.22
CA ILE A 170 12.02 1.87 -12.21
C ILE A 170 13.23 1.01 -12.56
N GLU A 171 13.01 -0.28 -12.82
CA GLU A 171 14.08 -1.21 -13.21
C GLU A 171 14.74 -0.79 -14.53
N GLU A 172 14.00 -0.32 -15.53
CA GLU A 172 14.58 0.22 -16.79
C GLU A 172 15.44 1.47 -16.55
N THR A 173 15.14 2.24 -15.51
CA THR A 173 15.91 3.43 -15.16
C THR A 173 17.24 3.06 -14.51
N PHE A 174 17.26 2.04 -13.66
CA PHE A 174 18.44 1.65 -12.89
C PHE A 174 19.25 0.47 -13.48
N ASN A 175 18.69 -0.32 -14.40
CA ASN A 175 19.37 -1.39 -15.11
C ASN A 175 19.91 -0.99 -16.50
N LYS A 176 19.84 0.29 -16.89
CA LYS A 176 20.52 0.74 -18.11
C LYS A 176 22.04 0.61 -17.90
N PRO A 177 22.77 -0.14 -18.75
CA PRO A 177 24.22 -0.13 -18.69
C PRO A 177 24.69 1.30 -18.90
N HIS A 178 25.58 1.77 -18.03
CA HIS A 178 26.35 2.99 -18.30
C HIS A 178 27.12 2.78 -19.59
N HIS A 179 26.54 3.15 -20.73
CA HIS A 179 27.29 3.38 -21.93
C HIS A 179 28.15 4.61 -21.67
N THR A 180 29.39 4.36 -21.27
CA THR A 180 30.49 5.29 -21.41
C THR A 180 30.56 5.72 -22.88
N ALA A 181 30.29 7.00 -23.12
CA ALA A 181 30.78 7.74 -24.27
C ALA A 181 31.78 8.77 -23.76
#